data_AF-A0A2V9BME5-F1
#
_entry.id   AF-A0A2V9BME5-F1
#
_cell.length_a   1.000
_cell.length_b   1.000
_cell.length_c   1.000
_cell.angle_alpha   90.00
_cell.angle_beta   90.00
_cell.angle_gamma   90.00
#
_symmetry.space_group_name_H-M   'P 1'
#
loop_
_entity.id
_entity.type
_entity.pdbx_description
1 polymer ?
#
loop_
_entity_poly.entity_id
_entity_poly.type
_entity_poly.pdbx_seq_one_letter_code
_entity_poly.pdbx_strand_id
1 'polypeptide(L)'
;MRPGDSSHLHAAIALLEKTPKLLETLLEGVSEETFTWKPAPDRWSIAEVLKHLLGIDGVYTARAQRMLIEESPKFEKYDPAAASSE
;
A
#
# COMPACT_ATOMS: atom_id res chain seq x y z
N MET A 1 2.17 -14.62 22.48
CA MET A 1 1.07 -14.40 21.54
C MET A 1 -0.15 -15.14 22.07
N ARG A 2 -1.27 -14.47 22.37
CA ARG A 2 -2.50 -15.18 22.78
C ARG A 2 -3.08 -15.87 21.53
N PRO A 3 -3.44 -17.17 21.59
CA PRO A 3 -4.12 -17.85 20.50
C PRO A 3 -5.56 -17.34 20.43
N GLY A 4 -5.80 -16.29 19.64
CA GLY A 4 -7.14 -15.69 19.56
C GLY A 4 -7.39 -14.76 18.37
N ASP A 5 -6.40 -14.49 17.51
CA ASP A 5 -6.52 -13.44 16.48
C ASP A 5 -6.12 -13.89 15.06
N SER A 6 -5.98 -15.20 14.84
CA SER A 6 -5.62 -15.71 13.53
C SER A 6 -6.71 -15.44 12.48
N SER A 7 -7.98 -15.38 12.87
CA SER A 7 -9.09 -15.08 11.93
C SER A 7 -8.97 -13.69 11.30
N HIS A 8 -8.61 -12.68 12.09
CA HIS A 8 -8.40 -11.32 11.59
C HIS A 8 -7.17 -11.24 10.69
N LEU A 9 -6.11 -11.98 11.01
CA LEU A 9 -4.93 -12.09 10.15
C LEU A 9 -5.26 -12.71 8.79
N HIS A 10 -6.00 -13.83 8.76
CA HIS A 10 -6.43 -14.44 7.50
C HIS A 10 -7.32 -13.51 6.68
N ALA A 11 -8.25 -12.80 7.32
CA ALA A 11 -9.09 -11.82 6.64
C ALA A 11 -8.28 -10.65 6.06
N ALA A 12 -7.28 -10.16 6.80
CA ALA A 12 -6.38 -9.10 6.34
C ALA A 12 -5.54 -9.54 5.13
N ILE A 13 -4.94 -10.74 5.18
CA ILE A 13 -4.18 -11.30 4.06
C ILE A 13 -5.08 -11.47 2.83
N ALA A 14 -6.27 -12.05 3.00
CA ALA A 14 -7.21 -12.24 1.91
C ALA A 14 -7.67 -10.90 1.28
N LEU A 15 -7.73 -9.82 2.07
CA LEU A 15 -8.02 -8.48 1.55
C LEU A 15 -6.84 -7.93 0.73
N LEU A 16 -5.61 -8.07 1.23
CA LEU A 16 -4.40 -7.64 0.52
C LEU A 16 -4.28 -8.36 -0.83
N GLU A 17 -4.48 -9.69 -0.85
CA GLU A 17 -4.44 -10.50 -2.08
C GLU A 17 -5.45 -10.05 -3.15
N LYS A 18 -6.65 -9.62 -2.73
CA LYS A 18 -7.70 -9.17 -3.65
C LYS A 18 -7.52 -7.74 -4.15
N THR A 19 -6.76 -6.92 -3.43
CA THR A 19 -6.67 -5.48 -3.68
C THR A 19 -6.19 -5.14 -5.09
N PRO A 20 -5.12 -5.77 -5.64
CA PRO A 20 -4.68 -5.47 -7.01
C PRO A 20 -5.78 -5.69 -8.04
N LYS A 21 -6.50 -6.82 -7.95
CA LYS A 21 -7.57 -7.13 -8.91
C LYS A 21 -8.76 -6.20 -8.79
N LEU A 22 -9.12 -5.81 -7.56
CA LEU A 22 -10.17 -4.83 -7.32
C LEU A 22 -9.80 -3.47 -7.92
N LEU A 23 -8.55 -3.02 -7.78
CA LEU A 23 -8.07 -1.79 -8.39
C LEU A 23 -8.10 -1.84 -9.91
N GLU A 24 -7.66 -2.94 -10.53
CA GLU A 24 -7.79 -3.14 -11.99
C GLU A 24 -9.23 -2.98 -12.46
N THR A 25 -10.18 -3.62 -11.78
CA THR A 25 -11.61 -3.54 -12.14
C THR A 25 -12.18 -2.12 -11.93
N LEU A 26 -11.80 -1.44 -10.84
CA LEU A 26 -12.27 -0.08 -10.58
C LEU A 26 -11.72 0.95 -11.57
N LEU A 27 -10.56 0.68 -12.16
CA LEU A 27 -9.87 1.57 -13.08
C LEU A 27 -10.16 1.25 -14.55
N GLU A 28 -10.95 0.22 -14.82
CA GLU A 28 -11.33 -0.15 -16.17
C GLU A 28 -12.10 0.99 -16.85
N GLY A 29 -11.59 1.46 -18.00
CA GLY A 29 -12.21 2.55 -18.76
C GLY A 29 -11.95 3.96 -18.22
N VAL A 30 -11.15 4.13 -17.16
CA VAL A 30 -10.72 5.46 -16.69
C VAL A 30 -9.80 6.10 -17.74
N SER A 31 -10.12 7.32 -18.16
CA SER A 31 -9.29 8.08 -19.09
C SER A 31 -8.00 8.54 -18.43
N GLU A 32 -6.94 8.75 -19.23
CA GLU A 32 -5.66 9.29 -18.74
C GLU A 32 -5.82 10.67 -18.07
N GLU A 33 -6.70 11.52 -18.61
CA GLU A 33 -7.05 12.80 -18.02
C GLU A 33 -7.60 12.63 -16.60
N THR A 34 -8.57 11.71 -16.43
CA THR A 34 -9.16 11.44 -15.11
C THR A 34 -8.15 10.79 -14.17
N PHE A 35 -7.31 9.91 -14.69
CA PHE A 35 -6.29 9.18 -13.94
C PHE A 35 -5.25 10.12 -13.30
N THR A 36 -4.90 11.19 -14.02
CA THR A 36 -3.88 12.17 -13.60
C THR A 36 -4.46 13.43 -12.98
N TRP A 37 -5.77 13.66 -13.09
CA TRP A 37 -6.45 14.83 -12.54
C TRP A 37 -6.37 14.91 -11.01
N LYS A 38 -6.12 16.12 -10.50
CA LYS A 38 -6.06 16.42 -9.07
C LYS A 38 -7.32 17.19 -8.64
N PRO A 39 -8.07 16.73 -7.61
CA PRO A 39 -9.28 17.41 -7.18
C PRO A 39 -9.03 18.76 -6.50
N ALA A 40 -7.83 18.96 -5.95
CA ALA A 40 -7.34 20.23 -5.42
C ALA A 40 -5.79 20.21 -5.41
N PRO A 41 -5.12 21.37 -5.31
CA PRO A 41 -3.65 21.44 -5.29
C PRO A 41 -2.99 20.59 -4.19
N ASP A 42 -3.66 20.42 -3.05
CA ASP A 42 -3.21 19.68 -1.86
C ASP A 42 -3.72 18.23 -1.79
N ARG A 43 -4.36 17.74 -2.83
CA ARG A 43 -4.91 16.37 -2.90
C ARG A 43 -4.14 15.53 -3.91
N TRP A 44 -4.26 14.21 -3.78
CA TRP A 44 -3.68 13.27 -4.72
C TRP A 44 -4.64 12.95 -5.87
N SER A 45 -4.07 12.76 -7.06
CA SER A 45 -4.74 12.07 -8.17
C SER A 45 -4.84 10.57 -7.92
N ILE A 46 -5.57 9.85 -8.78
CA ILE A 46 -5.63 8.39 -8.75
C ILE A 46 -4.22 7.80 -8.94
N ALA A 47 -3.46 8.33 -9.91
CA ALA A 47 -2.08 7.92 -10.16
C ALA A 47 -1.18 8.09 -8.93
N GLU A 48 -1.28 9.23 -8.22
CA GLU A 48 -0.49 9.50 -7.02
C GLU A 48 -0.87 8.56 -5.86
N VAL A 49 -2.15 8.22 -5.70
CA VAL A 49 -2.60 7.21 -4.72
C VAL A 49 -2.03 5.83 -5.04
N LEU A 50 -2.11 5.38 -6.29
CA LEU A 50 -1.57 4.07 -6.69
C LEU A 50 -0.05 4.00 -6.53
N LYS A 51 0.67 5.07 -6.89
CA LYS A 51 2.11 5.18 -6.66
C LYS A 51 2.45 5.06 -5.18
N HIS A 52 1.69 5.73 -4.31
CA HIS A 52 1.86 5.62 -2.87
C HIS A 52 1.62 4.18 -2.37
N LEU A 53 0.54 3.52 -2.83
CA LEU A 53 0.25 2.12 -2.47
C LEU A 53 1.38 1.18 -2.90
N LEU A 54 1.91 1.34 -4.11
CA LEU A 54 3.05 0.55 -4.59
C LEU A 54 4.31 0.79 -3.74
N GLY A 55 4.57 2.05 -3.37
CA GLY A 55 5.72 2.41 -2.54
C GLY A 55 5.66 1.81 -1.14
N ILE A 56 4.47 1.74 -0.52
CA ILE A 56 4.34 1.15 0.83
C ILE A 56 4.39 -0.38 0.82
N ASP A 57 3.95 -1.04 -0.25
CA ASP A 57 3.91 -2.51 -0.31
C ASP A 57 5.31 -3.13 -0.13
N GLY A 58 6.31 -2.60 -0.84
CA GLY A 58 7.71 -3.01 -0.67
C GLY A 58 8.26 -2.72 0.73
N VAL A 59 7.91 -1.57 1.31
CA VAL A 59 8.36 -1.17 2.65
C VAL A 59 7.82 -2.12 3.71
N TYR A 60 6.52 -2.42 3.70
CA TYR A 60 5.92 -3.29 4.71
C TYR A 60 6.33 -4.76 4.53
N THR A 61 6.48 -5.23 3.30
CA THR A 61 7.03 -6.56 3.02
C THR A 61 8.43 -6.72 3.60
N ALA A 62 9.32 -5.76 3.35
CA ALA A 62 10.67 -5.78 3.89
C ALA A 62 10.68 -5.74 5.44
N ARG A 63 9.79 -4.95 6.06
CA ARG A 63 9.66 -4.92 7.52
C ARG A 63 9.18 -6.25 8.09
N ALA A 64 8.16 -6.87 7.48
CA ALA A 64 7.65 -8.15 7.90
C ALA A 64 8.74 -9.24 7.83
N GLN A 65 9.54 -9.25 6.75
CA GLN A 65 10.69 -10.15 6.62
C GLN A 65 11.71 -9.91 7.75
N ARG A 66 12.07 -8.66 8.02
CA ARG A 66 13.00 -8.32 9.11
C ARG A 66 12.47 -8.74 10.48
N MET A 67 11.17 -8.57 10.76
CA MET A 67 10.53 -9.03 12.00
C MET A 67 10.62 -10.56 12.20
N LEU A 68 10.78 -11.34 11.13
CA LEU A 68 10.92 -12.79 11.20
C LEU A 68 12.35 -13.26 11.49
N ILE A 69 13.36 -12.44 11.18
CA ILE A 69 14.78 -12.84 11.22
C ILE A 69 15.63 -12.05 12.22
N GLU A 70 15.20 -10.85 12.62
CA GLU A 70 15.90 -9.97 13.55
C GLU A 70 15.20 -9.95 14.92
N GLU A 71 16.00 -9.96 15.98
CA GLU A 71 15.50 -9.68 17.33
C GLU A 71 15.28 -8.18 17.50
N SER A 72 14.01 -7.76 17.64
CA SER A 72 13.60 -6.36 17.87
C SER A 72 14.11 -5.35 16.81
N PRO A 73 13.79 -5.53 15.51
CA PRO A 73 14.22 -4.63 14.46
C PRO A 73 13.69 -3.21 14.65
N LYS A 74 14.53 -2.21 14.34
CA LYS A 74 14.12 -0.81 14.26
C LYS A 74 13.76 -0.44 12.82
N PHE A 75 12.72 0.37 12.68
CA PHE A 75 12.21 0.84 11.40
C PHE A 75 12.15 2.36 11.36
N GLU A 76 12.66 2.93 10.29
CA GLU A 76 12.51 4.36 10.00
C GLU A 76 11.05 4.71 9.70
N LYS A 77 10.68 5.98 9.88
CA LYS A 77 9.35 6.45 9.49
C LYS A 77 9.26 6.47 7.96
N TYR A 78 8.19 5.91 7.40
CA TYR A 78 7.92 6.04 5.97
C TYR A 78 7.52 7.49 5.64
N ASP A 79 8.12 8.07 4.61
CA ASP A 79 7.77 9.38 4.07
C ASP A 79 7.21 9.23 2.64
N PRO A 80 5.89 9.43 2.43
CA PRO A 80 5.27 9.37 1.11
C PRO A 80 5.82 10.42 0.12
N ALA A 81 6.29 11.56 0.62
CA ALA A 81 6.80 12.64 -0.23
C ALA A 81 8.15 12.26 -0.87
N ALA A 82 9.01 11.57 -0.13
CA ALA A 82 10.29 11.08 -0.63
C ALA A 82 10.13 9.99 -1.71
N ALA A 83 9.13 9.10 -1.56
CA ALA A 83 8.87 8.02 -2.52
C ALA A 83 8.18 8.48 -3.82
N SER A 84 7.60 9.69 -3.84
CA SER A 84 6.92 10.25 -5.01
C SER A 84 7.89 10.86 -6.04
N SER A 85 9.16 11.04 -5.69
CA SER A 85 10.18 11.72 -6.51
C SER A 85 11.01 10.81 -7.43
N GLU A 86 10.79 9.48 -7.40
CA GLU A 86 11.46 8.50 -8.27
C GLU A 86 10.56 7.97 -9.39
#